data_AF-A0A4S5BIX9-F1
#
_entry.id   AF-A0A4S5BIX9-F1
#
_cell.length_a   1.000
_cell.length_b   1.000
_cell.length_c   1.000
_cell.angle_alpha   90.00
_cell.angle_beta   90.00
_cell.angle_gamma   90.00
#
_symmetry.space_group_name_H-M   'P 1'
#
loop_
_entity.id
_entity.type
_entity.pdbx_description
1 polymer ?
#
loop_
_entity_poly.entity_id
_entity_poly.type
_entity_poly.pdbx_seq_one_letter_code
_entity_poly.pdbx_strand_id
1 'polypeptide(L)'
;MTIWQFQNPPAVRRQAPENPKPLGTLSATGATAQVLFILSEAPQRYWSYREIAKRLPQPKSLSWALRHAQLLGWIERAEDHRSSRYLRYRITELGAQVFG
;
A
#
# COMPACT_ATOMS: atom_id res chain seq x y z
N MET A 1 -7.44 -14.61 56.60
CA MET A 1 -7.17 -14.96 55.19
C MET A 1 -8.00 -14.01 54.34
N THR A 2 -7.40 -12.93 53.83
CA THR A 2 -8.13 -11.80 53.22
C THR A 2 -8.07 -11.93 51.71
N ILE A 3 -9.23 -12.06 51.06
CA ILE A 3 -9.36 -12.20 49.61
C ILE A 3 -9.42 -10.79 49.00
N TRP A 4 -8.37 -10.41 48.28
CA TRP A 4 -8.34 -9.16 47.51
C TRP A 4 -9.17 -9.33 46.24
N GLN A 5 -10.34 -8.72 46.18
CA GLN A 5 -11.13 -8.61 44.94
C GLN A 5 -10.55 -7.49 44.08
N PHE A 6 -9.88 -7.84 42.98
CA PHE A 6 -9.52 -6.89 41.92
C PHE A 6 -10.76 -6.56 41.09
N GLN A 7 -11.29 -5.35 41.25
CA GLN A 7 -12.28 -4.80 40.32
C GLN A 7 -11.54 -4.39 39.04
N ASN A 8 -11.82 -5.09 37.93
CA ASN A 8 -11.36 -4.66 36.61
C ASN A 8 -12.06 -3.33 36.25
N PRO A 9 -11.32 -2.28 35.86
CA PRO A 9 -11.94 -1.03 35.42
C PRO A 9 -12.80 -1.31 34.18
N PRO A 10 -13.93 -0.59 34.01
CA PRO A 10 -14.81 -0.77 32.87
C PRO A 10 -14.01 -0.57 31.57
N ALA A 11 -14.16 -1.51 30.64
CA ALA A 11 -13.51 -1.45 29.34
C ALA A 11 -13.93 -0.16 28.63
N VAL A 12 -13.03 0.82 28.59
CA VAL A 12 -13.23 2.05 27.82
C VAL A 12 -13.34 1.64 26.36
N ARG A 13 -14.57 1.62 25.83
CA ARG A 13 -14.82 1.38 24.41
C ARG A 13 -14.21 2.53 23.64
N ARG A 14 -12.99 2.35 23.13
CA ARG A 14 -12.40 3.24 22.13
C ARG A 14 -13.34 3.22 20.93
N GLN A 15 -14.06 4.32 20.69
CA GLN A 15 -14.77 4.50 19.43
C GLN A 15 -13.73 4.42 18.32
N ALA A 16 -13.92 3.50 17.37
CA ALA A 16 -13.11 3.49 16.18
C ALA A 16 -13.29 4.86 15.50
N PRO A 17 -12.21 5.55 15.13
CA PRO A 17 -12.34 6.81 14.41
C PRO A 17 -13.21 6.57 13.18
N GLU A 18 -14.22 7.42 12.98
CA GLU A 18 -15.02 7.41 11.76
C GLU A 18 -14.05 7.54 10.59
N ASN A 19 -13.99 6.52 9.73
CA ASN A 19 -13.16 6.59 8.55
C ASN A 19 -13.91 7.48 7.55
N PRO A 20 -13.47 8.72 7.28
CA PRO A 20 -14.26 9.68 6.49
C PRO A 20 -14.33 9.32 5.00
N LYS A 21 -13.69 8.22 4.60
CA LYS A 21 -13.60 7.78 3.21
C LYS A 21 -14.41 6.49 3.04
N PRO A 22 -15.45 6.49 2.19
CA PRO A 22 -16.16 5.25 1.88
C PRO A 22 -15.19 4.22 1.29
N LEU A 23 -15.47 2.95 1.55
CA LEU A 23 -14.68 1.85 1.00
C LEU A 23 -14.67 1.95 -0.53
N GLY A 24 -13.48 1.88 -1.14
CA GLY A 24 -13.30 1.96 -2.59
C GLY A 24 -12.92 3.34 -3.14
N THR A 25 -12.84 4.40 -2.32
CA THR A 25 -12.38 5.71 -2.82
C THR A 25 -10.86 5.74 -2.98
N LEU A 26 -10.38 5.79 -4.22
CA LEU A 26 -9.00 6.15 -4.52
C LEU A 26 -8.86 7.67 -4.56
N SER A 27 -8.10 8.20 -3.63
CA SER A 27 -7.69 9.61 -3.70
C SER A 27 -6.46 9.71 -4.59
N ALA A 28 -6.43 10.71 -5.49
CA ALA A 28 -5.26 11.00 -6.33
C ALA A 28 -3.99 11.30 -5.49
N THR A 29 -4.15 11.79 -4.26
CA THR A 29 -3.05 12.01 -3.31
C THR A 29 -2.70 10.77 -2.50
N GLY A 30 -3.44 9.67 -2.65
CA GLY A 30 -3.20 8.41 -1.96
C GLY A 30 -1.94 7.71 -2.48
N ALA A 31 -1.28 6.96 -1.60
CA ALA A 31 -0.04 6.26 -1.95
C ALA A 31 -0.19 5.31 -3.14
N THR A 32 -1.35 4.65 -3.30
CA THR A 32 -1.63 3.80 -4.47
C THR A 32 -1.60 4.58 -5.78
N ALA A 33 -2.28 5.73 -5.84
CA ALA A 33 -2.30 6.58 -7.04
C ALA A 33 -0.89 7.10 -7.36
N GLN A 34 -0.14 7.55 -6.35
CA GLN A 34 1.24 8.01 -6.54
C GLN A 34 2.17 6.90 -7.06
N VAL A 35 2.04 5.67 -6.53
CA VAL A 35 2.79 4.51 -7.04
C VAL A 35 2.46 4.27 -8.50
N LEU A 36 1.17 4.28 -8.88
CA LEU A 36 0.75 4.04 -10.26
C LEU A 36 1.28 5.12 -11.21
N PHE A 37 1.26 6.39 -10.78
CA PHE A 37 1.84 7.49 -11.54
C PHE A 37 3.36 7.32 -11.76
N ILE A 38 4.10 6.91 -10.72
CA ILE A 38 5.55 6.64 -10.86
C ILE A 38 5.80 5.50 -11.86
N LEU A 39 4.98 4.45 -11.84
CA LEU A 39 5.14 3.30 -12.72
C LEU A 39 4.71 3.60 -14.17
N SER A 40 3.72 4.49 -14.36
CA SER A 40 3.24 4.88 -15.69
C SER A 40 4.22 5.76 -16.47
N GLU A 41 5.19 6.40 -15.80
CA GLU A 41 6.28 7.13 -16.48
C GLU A 41 7.12 6.24 -17.42
N ALA A 42 7.22 4.95 -17.11
CA ALA A 42 7.94 3.98 -17.93
C ALA A 42 7.23 2.61 -17.87
N PRO A 43 6.13 2.41 -18.61
CA PRO A 43 5.25 1.25 -18.44
C PRO A 43 5.94 -0.10 -18.71
N GLN A 44 6.96 -0.11 -19.54
CA GLN A 44 7.73 -1.31 -19.88
C GLN A 44 8.84 -1.63 -18.86
N ARG A 45 9.15 -0.71 -17.93
CA ARG A 45 10.26 -0.84 -16.99
C ARG A 45 9.80 -1.49 -15.69
N TYR A 46 10.63 -2.41 -15.20
CA TYR A 46 10.52 -2.94 -13.84
C TYR A 46 11.26 -2.07 -12.82
N TRP A 47 10.54 -1.58 -11.83
CA TRP A 47 11.03 -0.71 -10.75
C TRP A 47 11.23 -1.50 -9.47
N SER A 48 12.35 -1.28 -8.78
CA SER A 48 12.56 -1.83 -7.43
C SER A 48 11.80 -1.05 -6.37
N TYR A 49 11.52 -1.70 -5.24
CA TYR A 49 10.91 -1.05 -4.08
C TYR A 49 11.65 0.23 -3.66
N ARG A 50 13.00 0.21 -3.68
CA ARG A 50 13.83 1.36 -3.29
C ARG A 50 13.72 2.52 -4.26
N GLU A 51 13.63 2.25 -5.57
CA GLU A 51 13.44 3.32 -6.57
C GLU A 51 12.08 4.01 -6.39
N ILE A 52 11.02 3.22 -6.16
CA ILE A 52 9.67 3.76 -5.93
C ILE A 52 9.64 4.56 -4.62
N ALA A 53 10.22 4.02 -3.55
CA ALA A 53 10.26 4.67 -2.24
C ALA A 53 10.97 6.03 -2.27
N LYS A 54 12.01 6.19 -3.08
CA LYS A 54 12.74 7.46 -3.24
C LYS A 54 11.90 8.56 -3.90
N ARG A 55 10.90 8.18 -4.70
CA ARG A 55 10.02 9.11 -5.42
C ARG A 55 8.75 9.45 -4.65
N LEU A 56 8.43 8.67 -3.62
CA LEU A 56 7.26 8.93 -2.78
C LEU A 56 7.59 9.94 -1.68
N PRO A 57 6.75 10.96 -1.46
CA PRO A 57 6.90 11.89 -0.34
C PRO A 57 6.73 11.19 1.02
N GLN A 58 5.91 10.13 1.09
CA GLN A 58 5.67 9.36 2.30
C GLN A 58 5.69 7.84 2.01
N PRO A 59 6.81 7.15 2.23
CA PRO A 59 6.93 5.72 1.88
C PRO A 59 6.26 4.77 2.88
N LYS A 60 5.72 5.26 4.01
CA LYS A 60 5.15 4.41 5.08
C LYS A 60 4.05 3.45 4.60
N SER A 61 3.34 3.81 3.54
CA SER A 61 2.26 3.01 2.94
C SER A 61 2.65 2.31 1.63
N LEU A 62 3.91 2.31 1.22
CA LEU A 62 4.34 1.74 -0.07
C LEU A 62 4.05 0.23 -0.17
N SER A 63 4.40 -0.56 0.85
CA SER A 63 4.13 -2.01 0.84
C SER A 63 2.63 -2.33 0.69
N TRP A 64 1.78 -1.56 1.37
CA TRP A 64 0.33 -1.73 1.26
C TRP A 64 -0.19 -1.25 -0.10
N ALA A 65 0.30 -0.12 -0.60
CA ALA A 65 -0.06 0.41 -1.91
C ALA A 65 0.28 -0.58 -3.05
N LEU A 66 1.49 -1.16 -3.02
CA LEU A 66 1.91 -2.19 -3.97
C LEU A 66 1.04 -3.44 -3.87
N ARG A 67 0.78 -3.93 -2.65
CA ARG A 67 -0.10 -5.09 -2.45
C ARG A 67 -1.51 -4.82 -2.96
N HIS A 68 -2.07 -3.66 -2.66
CA HIS A 68 -3.41 -3.27 -3.07
C HIS A 68 -3.51 -3.16 -4.60
N ALA A 69 -2.56 -2.47 -5.24
CA ALA A 69 -2.51 -2.36 -6.70
C ALA A 69 -2.33 -3.73 -7.38
N GLN A 70 -1.57 -4.63 -6.76
CA GLN A 70 -1.39 -5.99 -7.27
C GLN A 70 -2.68 -6.81 -7.16
N LEU A 71 -3.41 -6.72 -6.05
CA LEU A 71 -4.70 -7.41 -5.86
C LEU A 71 -5.75 -6.96 -6.89
N LEU A 72 -5.66 -5.71 -7.35
CA LEU A 72 -6.54 -5.14 -8.37
C LEU A 72 -6.05 -5.37 -9.81
N GLY A 73 -4.91 -6.04 -9.99
CA GLY A 73 -4.34 -6.34 -11.30
C GLY A 73 -3.73 -5.14 -12.04
N TRP A 74 -3.56 -4.00 -11.36
CA TRP A 74 -2.99 -2.78 -11.98
C TRP A 74 -1.47 -2.82 -12.08
N ILE A 75 -0.82 -3.64 -11.26
CA ILE A 75 0.61 -3.89 -11.33
C ILE A 75 0.89 -5.38 -11.29
N GLU A 76 2.02 -5.76 -11.86
CA GLU A 76 2.60 -7.08 -11.73
C GLU A 76 3.96 -7.01 -11.03
N ARG A 77 4.43 -8.16 -10.57
CA ARG A 77 5.73 -8.30 -9.90
C ARG A 77 6.56 -9.41 -10.52
N ALA A 78 7.86 -9.20 -10.56
CA ALA A 78 8.85 -10.18 -10.95
C ALA A 78 9.98 -10.24 -9.93
N GLU A 79 10.66 -11.38 -9.86
CA GLU A 79 11.90 -11.50 -9.08
C GLU A 79 13.03 -10.71 -9.76
N ASP A 80 13.92 -10.15 -8.94
CA ASP A 80 15.14 -9.55 -9.47
C ASP A 80 16.12 -10.65 -9.89
N HIS A 81 16.57 -10.63 -11.15
CA HIS A 81 17.57 -11.56 -11.69
C HIS A 81 18.88 -11.56 -10.88
N ARG A 82 19.18 -10.47 -10.17
CA ARG A 82 20.38 -10.37 -9.31
C ARG A 82 20.20 -11.04 -7.96
N SER A 83 18.95 -11.17 -7.49
CA SER A 83 18.62 -11.81 -6.22
C SER A 83 17.11 -12.06 -6.12
N SER A 84 16.72 -13.33 -6.00
CA SER A 84 15.32 -13.75 -5.79
C SER A 84 14.68 -13.20 -4.51
N ARG A 85 15.50 -12.67 -3.58
CA ARG A 85 15.01 -12.00 -2.37
C ARG A 85 14.30 -10.68 -2.67
N TYR A 86 14.63 -10.02 -3.79
CA TYR A 86 14.09 -8.72 -4.13
C TYR A 86 13.05 -8.83 -5.25
N LEU A 87 11.98 -8.05 -5.09
CA LEU A 87 10.91 -7.94 -6.06
C LEU A 87 11.02 -6.63 -6.84
N ARG A 88 10.64 -6.70 -8.11
CA ARG A 88 10.46 -5.55 -9.00
C ARG A 88 9.02 -5.48 -9.46
N TYR A 89 8.55 -4.28 -9.76
CA TYR A 89 7.15 -3.98 -10.03
C TYR A 89 7.03 -3.23 -11.36
N ARG A 90 5.98 -3.54 -12.12
CA ARG A 90 5.65 -2.90 -13.39
C ARG A 90 4.15 -2.64 -13.45
N ILE A 91 3.74 -1.54 -14.07
CA ILE A 91 2.32 -1.29 -14.33
C ILE A 91 1.83 -2.21 -15.46
N THR A 92 0.63 -2.77 -15.32
CA THR A 92 0.00 -3.58 -16.38
C THR A 92 -0.70 -2.68 -17.39
N GLU A 93 -1.12 -3.24 -18.53
CA GLU A 93 -1.97 -2.52 -19.49
C GLU A 93 -3.26 -2.02 -18.84
N LEU A 94 -3.90 -2.85 -17.99
CA LEU A 94 -5.07 -2.46 -17.22
C LEU A 94 -4.77 -1.28 -16.29
N GLY A 95 -3.66 -1.36 -15.54
CA GLY A 95 -3.25 -0.26 -14.66
C GLY A 95 -2.98 1.03 -15.44
N ALA A 96 -2.36 0.93 -16.61
CA ALA A 96 -2.09 2.08 -17.48
C ALA A 96 -3.37 2.68 -18.07
N GLN A 97 -4.38 1.89 -18.41
CA GLN A 97 -5.66 2.43 -18.91
C GLN A 97 -6.41 3.23 -17.84
N VAL A 98 -6.29 2.84 -16.56
CA VAL A 98 -7.01 3.50 -15.46
C VAL A 98 -6.27 4.76 -14.96
N PHE A 99 -4.94 4.84 -15.15
CA PHE A 99 -4.08 5.86 -14.52
C PHE A 99 -3.04 6.55 -15.42
N GLY A 100 -2.97 6.18 -16.70
CA GLY A 100 -2.05 6.74 -17.70
C GLY A 100 -2.65 7.85 -18.54
#